data_AF-A0AAE4KVV9-F1
#
_entry.id   AF-A0AAE4KVV9-F1
#
_cell.length_a   1.000
_cell.length_b   1.000
_cell.length_c   1.000
_cell.angle_alpha   90.00
_cell.angle_beta   90.00
_cell.angle_gamma   90.00
#
_symmetry.space_group_name_H-M   'P 1'
#
loop_
_entity.id
_entity.type
_entity.pdbx_description
1 polymer ?
#
loop_
_entity_poly.entity_id
_entity_poly.type
_entity_poly.pdbx_seq_one_letter_code
_entity_poly.pdbx_strand_id
1 'polypeptide(L)'
;MIKMDMSVVSTVFLALLFVNTVAAFITVFRKPRSIASVFAWMMTLVFIPGFGFLLYLFCGRGIDGEIIYKFSEHHQSRINELNQIIKVHNYSFPEHPYSDDNHLLERYFKNLDESPLTKGNQVQFYTDGKEKFAALFSDMQNAEDNIHVEYYSFFNDEIGGQFLDVLIEKAKQGVEVRLIFDPWGSPKANRKFFQPLMDAGGKVVPFITSKNLIRNTRLNYHLHRKIVVIDGQIGWTGGFNVGDQYLGKKAKFGYWRDTHARIVGTASFTLQEIFIRDWNASIRNEADQLEYEDRYFILPPKEEAGHVDMQIVADGPETETQILKGGFVKMILAAEKSIWIQTPYLIPDDSMMNALEIAIHSGVDVRIMIPCMPDHPFIYRATQHYANYLHRRGAKIYIYENGFLHAKTVMMDDTICSFGTTNQDIRSYALNFEVNAFVYDQEVTAQLKTIFEEDMLQSTLLTDEMLAKQSYWLRFKQNFSRLLSPIL
;
A
#
# COMPACT_ATOMS: atom_id res chain seq x y z
N MET A 1 43.19 -35.82 -30.47
CA MET A 1 42.85 -34.37 -30.41
C MET A 1 41.75 -34.13 -31.43
N ILE A 2 40.48 -34.08 -31.00
CA ILE A 2 39.34 -33.94 -31.92
C ILE A 2 39.34 -32.49 -32.44
N LYS A 3 39.64 -32.28 -33.72
CA LYS A 3 39.36 -31.01 -34.40
C LYS A 3 37.85 -30.91 -34.55
N MET A 4 37.20 -30.28 -33.58
CA MET A 4 35.78 -29.96 -33.68
C MET A 4 35.62 -28.99 -34.86
N ASP A 5 34.85 -29.39 -35.87
CA ASP A 5 34.64 -28.59 -37.06
C ASP A 5 33.89 -27.31 -36.67
N MET A 6 34.49 -26.16 -36.97
CA MET A 6 33.92 -24.83 -36.67
C MET A 6 32.56 -24.62 -37.33
N SER A 7 32.26 -25.35 -38.41
CA SER A 7 30.94 -25.38 -39.05
C SER A 7 29.86 -25.95 -38.10
N VAL A 8 30.13 -27.11 -37.49
CA VAL A 8 29.23 -27.79 -36.56
C VAL A 8 28.98 -26.94 -35.32
N VAL A 9 30.02 -26.30 -34.78
CA VAL A 9 29.89 -25.41 -33.62
C VAL A 9 29.00 -24.21 -33.95
N SER A 10 29.18 -23.61 -35.12
CA SER A 10 28.37 -22.46 -35.58
C SER A 10 26.91 -22.85 -35.81
N THR A 11 26.66 -24.01 -36.42
CA THR A 11 25.30 -24.54 -36.62
C THR A 11 24.60 -24.82 -35.30
N VAL A 12 25.29 -25.44 -34.33
CA VAL A 12 24.73 -25.69 -33.00
C VAL A 12 24.43 -24.38 -32.28
N PHE A 13 25.34 -23.40 -32.35
CA PHE A 13 25.13 -22.08 -31.74
C PHE A 13 23.91 -21.35 -32.35
N LEU A 14 23.78 -21.33 -33.68
CA LEU A 14 22.63 -20.72 -34.36
C LEU A 14 21.32 -21.45 -34.03
N ALA A 15 21.33 -22.77 -33.95
CA ALA A 15 20.17 -23.55 -33.53
C ALA A 15 19.74 -23.22 -32.10
N LEU A 16 20.70 -23.08 -31.17
CA LEU A 16 20.42 -22.67 -29.79
C LEU A 16 19.85 -21.25 -29.71
N LEU A 17 20.38 -20.30 -30.48
CA LEU A 17 19.83 -18.95 -30.58
C LEU A 17 18.41 -18.95 -31.14
N PHE A 18 18.14 -19.74 -32.19
CA PHE A 18 16.81 -19.87 -32.76
C PHE A 18 15.81 -20.43 -31.73
N VAL A 19 16.18 -21.51 -31.04
CA VAL A 19 15.35 -22.11 -29.97
C VAL A 19 15.11 -21.11 -28.84
N ASN A 20 16.14 -20.38 -28.40
CA ASN A 20 16.01 -19.34 -27.38
C ASN A 20 15.04 -18.23 -27.81
N THR A 21 15.15 -17.74 -29.05
CA THR A 21 14.26 -16.70 -29.57
C THR A 21 12.82 -17.20 -29.67
N VAL A 22 12.58 -18.39 -30.22
CA VAL A 22 11.23 -18.98 -30.27
C VAL A 22 10.65 -19.13 -28.86
N ALA A 23 11.44 -19.64 -27.90
CA ALA A 23 11.03 -19.73 -26.52
C ALA A 23 10.73 -18.36 -25.90
N ALA A 24 11.47 -17.30 -26.28
CA ALA A 24 11.25 -15.95 -25.79
C ALA A 24 9.90 -15.39 -26.26
N PHE A 25 9.59 -15.56 -27.55
CA PHE A 25 8.29 -15.19 -28.12
C PHE A 25 7.15 -15.93 -27.42
N ILE A 26 7.24 -17.26 -27.30
CA ILE A 26 6.22 -18.06 -26.59
C ILE A 26 6.06 -17.56 -25.15
N THR A 27 7.17 -17.31 -24.45
CA THR A 27 7.16 -16.91 -23.03
C THR A 27 6.52 -15.55 -22.81
N VAL A 28 6.86 -14.54 -23.63
CA VAL A 28 6.37 -13.17 -23.47
C VAL A 28 4.91 -13.04 -23.90
N PHE A 29 4.53 -13.68 -25.02
CA PHE A 29 3.17 -13.58 -25.57
C PHE A 29 2.17 -14.58 -24.98
N ARG A 30 2.61 -15.49 -24.09
CA ARG A 30 1.71 -16.43 -23.39
C ARG A 30 0.65 -15.72 -22.54
N LYS A 31 0.94 -14.51 -22.06
CA LYS A 31 0.01 -13.73 -21.23
C LYS A 31 -0.08 -12.29 -21.73
N PRO A 32 -1.26 -11.65 -21.64
CA PRO A 32 -1.38 -10.22 -21.88
C PRO A 32 -0.51 -9.45 -20.88
N ARG A 33 0.20 -8.45 -21.38
CA ARG A 33 1.10 -7.57 -20.63
C ARG A 33 1.06 -6.19 -21.27
N SER A 34 1.49 -5.17 -20.53
CA SER A 34 1.73 -3.86 -21.14
C SER A 34 2.77 -3.97 -22.26
N ILE A 35 2.59 -3.19 -23.32
CA ILE A 35 3.48 -3.20 -24.50
C ILE A 35 4.93 -2.94 -24.08
N ALA A 36 5.15 -2.01 -23.16
CA ALA A 36 6.48 -1.73 -22.60
C ALA A 36 7.11 -2.97 -21.94
N SER A 37 6.32 -3.74 -21.16
CA SER A 37 6.80 -4.99 -20.55
C SER A 37 7.12 -6.06 -21.58
N VAL A 38 6.30 -6.16 -22.64
CA VAL A 38 6.56 -7.08 -23.77
C VAL A 38 7.91 -6.75 -24.41
N PHE A 39 8.15 -5.49 -24.75
CA PHE A 39 9.43 -5.07 -25.31
C PHE A 39 10.60 -5.31 -24.34
N ALA A 40 10.48 -4.92 -23.07
CA ALA A 40 11.54 -5.10 -22.09
C ALA A 40 11.95 -6.58 -21.94
N TRP A 41 10.97 -7.48 -21.83
CA TRP A 41 11.25 -8.91 -21.72
C TRP A 41 11.71 -9.52 -23.03
N MET A 42 11.19 -9.06 -24.18
CA MET A 42 11.67 -9.52 -25.48
C MET A 42 13.14 -9.16 -25.66
N MET A 43 13.51 -7.91 -25.39
CA MET A 43 14.90 -7.46 -25.44
C MET A 43 15.78 -8.28 -24.49
N THR A 44 15.35 -8.46 -23.24
CA THR A 44 16.13 -9.22 -22.24
C THR A 44 16.35 -10.67 -22.65
N LEU A 45 15.30 -11.36 -23.13
CA LEU A 45 15.35 -12.78 -23.48
C LEU A 45 16.10 -13.04 -24.80
N VAL A 46 16.03 -12.11 -25.75
CA VAL A 46 16.70 -12.22 -27.06
C VAL A 46 18.17 -11.80 -26.97
N PHE A 47 18.49 -10.67 -26.34
CA PHE A 47 19.86 -10.15 -26.27
C PHE A 47 20.73 -10.79 -25.18
N ILE A 48 20.12 -11.49 -24.21
CA ILE A 48 20.84 -12.24 -23.19
C ILE A 48 20.34 -13.70 -23.17
N PRO A 49 20.67 -14.51 -24.19
CA PRO A 49 20.17 -15.88 -24.31
C PRO A 49 20.49 -16.74 -23.08
N GLY A 50 19.53 -17.57 -22.65
CA GLY A 50 19.65 -18.41 -21.45
C GLY A 50 19.56 -17.63 -20.13
N PHE A 51 20.47 -16.67 -19.88
CA PHE A 51 20.46 -15.89 -18.64
C PHE A 51 19.25 -14.96 -18.53
N GLY A 52 18.76 -14.42 -19.65
CA GLY A 52 17.51 -13.66 -19.70
C GLY A 52 16.31 -14.46 -19.19
N PHE A 53 16.29 -15.78 -19.40
CA PHE A 53 15.24 -16.64 -18.83
C PHE A 53 15.38 -16.80 -17.31
N LEU A 54 16.60 -16.81 -16.77
CA LEU A 54 16.80 -16.75 -15.32
C LEU A 54 16.27 -15.42 -14.77
N LEU A 55 16.57 -14.28 -15.40
CA LEU A 55 16.03 -12.97 -15.01
C LEU A 55 14.50 -12.92 -15.11
N TYR A 56 13.93 -13.46 -16.19
CA TYR A 56 12.48 -13.53 -16.37
C TYR A 56 11.81 -14.42 -15.32
N LEU A 57 12.46 -15.51 -14.93
CA LEU A 57 11.98 -16.31 -13.81
C LEU A 57 11.92 -15.45 -12.55
N PHE A 58 12.93 -14.70 -12.16
CA PHE A 58 12.86 -13.96 -10.89
C PHE A 58 11.97 -12.70 -10.91
N CYS A 59 11.93 -11.97 -12.02
CA CYS A 59 11.32 -10.64 -12.09
C CYS A 59 10.19 -10.52 -13.12
N GLY A 60 10.07 -11.47 -14.05
CA GLY A 60 9.14 -11.39 -15.18
C GLY A 60 7.87 -12.20 -15.00
N ARG A 61 7.85 -13.22 -14.14
CA ARG A 61 6.64 -14.00 -13.86
C ARG A 61 5.68 -13.19 -12.99
N GLY A 62 4.49 -12.91 -13.53
CA GLY A 62 3.41 -12.30 -12.75
C GLY A 62 2.80 -13.27 -11.74
N ILE A 63 1.92 -12.76 -10.87
CA ILE A 63 1.06 -13.60 -10.03
C ILE A 63 -0.02 -14.25 -10.92
N ASP A 64 -0.26 -15.55 -10.72
CA ASP A 64 -1.44 -16.22 -11.27
C ASP A 64 -2.62 -15.92 -10.31
N GLY A 65 -3.50 -14.99 -10.70
CA GLY A 65 -4.59 -14.45 -9.86
C GLY A 65 -5.57 -15.51 -9.32
N GLU A 66 -5.75 -16.63 -10.02
CA GLU A 66 -6.72 -17.67 -9.63
C GLU A 66 -6.33 -18.51 -8.40
N ILE A 67 -5.11 -18.36 -7.86
CA ILE A 67 -4.57 -19.29 -6.85
C ILE A 67 -4.40 -18.66 -5.46
N ILE A 68 -4.31 -17.32 -5.32
CA ILE A 68 -3.96 -16.71 -4.01
C ILE A 68 -5.14 -16.71 -3.04
N TYR A 69 -6.36 -16.40 -3.50
CA TYR A 69 -7.55 -16.29 -2.65
C TYR A 69 -8.68 -17.16 -3.19
N LYS A 70 -8.54 -18.50 -3.05
CA LYS A 70 -9.67 -19.39 -3.28
C LYS A 70 -10.59 -19.32 -2.06
N PHE A 71 -11.64 -18.51 -2.16
CA PHE A 71 -12.72 -18.53 -1.19
C PHE A 71 -13.54 -19.82 -1.35
N SER A 72 -13.85 -20.46 -0.22
CA SER A 72 -14.90 -21.48 -0.20
C SER A 72 -16.26 -20.78 -0.39
N GLU A 73 -17.27 -21.50 -0.89
CA GLU A 73 -18.64 -20.96 -0.95
C GLU A 73 -19.13 -20.48 0.43
N HIS A 74 -18.65 -21.13 1.50
CA HIS A 74 -18.93 -20.74 2.88
C HIS A 74 -18.38 -19.35 3.22
N HIS A 75 -17.12 -19.07 2.88
CA HIS A 75 -16.52 -17.75 3.13
C HIS A 75 -17.25 -16.65 2.38
N GLN A 76 -17.61 -16.88 1.10
CA GLN A 76 -18.36 -15.88 0.33
C GLN A 76 -19.74 -15.62 0.95
N SER A 77 -20.42 -16.66 1.43
CA SER A 77 -21.70 -16.49 2.14
C SER A 77 -21.52 -15.64 3.40
N ARG A 78 -20.42 -15.81 4.12
CA ARG A 78 -20.18 -15.10 5.37
C ARG A 78 -19.77 -13.64 5.16
N ILE A 79 -18.97 -13.34 4.12
CA ILE A 79 -18.69 -11.97 3.68
C ILE A 79 -20.00 -11.25 3.31
N ASN A 80 -20.88 -11.92 2.58
CA ASN A 80 -22.20 -11.37 2.23
C ASN A 80 -23.05 -11.06 3.48
N GLU A 81 -23.01 -11.91 4.49
CA GLU A 81 -23.71 -11.69 5.77
C GLU A 81 -23.14 -10.48 6.52
N LEU A 82 -21.81 -10.36 6.60
CA LEU A 82 -21.14 -9.19 7.19
C LEU A 82 -21.55 -7.90 6.46
N ASN A 83 -21.61 -7.93 5.13
CA ASN A 83 -22.08 -6.80 4.32
C ASN A 83 -23.56 -6.47 4.61
N GLN A 84 -24.41 -7.45 4.92
CA GLN A 84 -25.78 -7.18 5.39
C GLN A 84 -25.79 -6.59 6.81
N ILE A 85 -24.94 -7.06 7.72
CA ILE A 85 -24.82 -6.49 9.08
C ILE A 85 -24.43 -5.02 8.99
N ILE A 86 -23.42 -4.68 8.18
CA ILE A 86 -23.00 -3.29 7.94
C ILE A 86 -24.16 -2.47 7.37
N LYS A 87 -24.86 -3.00 6.36
CA LYS A 87 -26.00 -2.31 5.74
C LYS A 87 -27.14 -2.05 6.73
N VAL A 88 -27.45 -3.02 7.59
CA VAL A 88 -28.48 -2.88 8.63
C VAL A 88 -28.04 -1.87 9.70
N HIS A 89 -26.78 -1.94 10.13
CA HIS A 89 -26.19 -0.99 11.07
C HIS A 89 -26.28 0.45 10.54
N ASN A 90 -25.99 0.66 9.26
CA ASN A 90 -26.04 1.97 8.61
C ASN A 90 -27.43 2.64 8.68
N TYR A 91 -28.53 1.88 8.78
CA TYR A 91 -29.88 2.46 8.97
C TYR A 91 -30.08 3.15 10.31
N SER A 92 -29.17 2.93 11.26
CA SER A 92 -29.17 3.63 12.56
C SER A 92 -28.59 5.04 12.48
N PHE A 93 -27.99 5.41 11.34
CA PHE A 93 -27.32 6.69 11.11
C PHE A 93 -28.06 7.50 10.04
N PRO A 94 -28.04 8.84 10.12
CA PRO A 94 -28.69 9.67 9.13
C PRO A 94 -28.09 9.43 7.73
N GLU A 95 -28.91 9.70 6.71
CA GLU A 95 -28.37 9.87 5.37
C GLU A 95 -27.63 11.20 5.31
N HIS A 96 -26.33 11.15 5.03
CA HIS A 96 -25.55 12.35 4.75
C HIS A 96 -25.83 12.75 3.30
N PRO A 97 -26.21 14.00 3.02
CA PRO A 97 -26.33 14.49 1.66
C PRO A 97 -24.93 14.58 1.06
N TYR A 98 -24.50 13.51 0.41
CA TYR A 98 -23.30 13.52 -0.41
C TYR A 98 -23.52 14.46 -1.61
N SER A 99 -22.47 15.11 -2.09
CA SER A 99 -22.52 15.68 -3.44
C SER A 99 -22.72 14.56 -4.46
N ASP A 100 -23.23 14.88 -5.65
CA ASP A 100 -23.40 13.89 -6.72
C ASP A 100 -22.09 13.13 -7.01
N ASP A 101 -20.94 13.80 -6.91
CA ASP A 101 -19.63 13.20 -7.10
C ASP A 101 -19.21 12.23 -6.00
N ASN A 102 -19.53 12.55 -4.74
CA ASN A 102 -19.29 11.66 -3.61
C ASN A 102 -20.06 10.35 -3.79
N HIS A 103 -21.32 10.43 -4.25
CA HIS A 103 -22.12 9.26 -4.62
C HIS A 103 -21.50 8.46 -5.76
N LEU A 104 -20.89 9.13 -6.75
CA LEU A 104 -20.25 8.43 -7.85
C LEU A 104 -19.02 7.63 -7.38
N LEU A 105 -18.20 8.18 -6.48
CA LEU A 105 -17.04 7.48 -5.93
C LEU A 105 -17.47 6.30 -5.04
N GLU A 106 -18.46 6.50 -4.17
CA GLU A 106 -19.01 5.42 -3.34
C GLU A 106 -19.51 4.26 -4.21
N ARG A 107 -20.29 4.60 -5.23
CA ARG A 107 -20.83 3.63 -6.19
C ARG A 107 -19.73 2.92 -6.98
N TYR A 108 -18.61 3.59 -7.28
CA TYR A 108 -17.47 2.98 -7.97
C TYR A 108 -16.89 1.83 -7.12
N PHE A 109 -16.59 2.08 -5.85
CA PHE A 109 -16.02 1.05 -4.97
C PHE A 109 -17.02 -0.07 -4.68
N LYS A 110 -18.29 0.28 -4.45
CA LYS A 110 -19.35 -0.68 -4.21
C LYS A 110 -19.53 -1.70 -5.35
N ASN A 111 -19.26 -1.31 -6.60
CA ASN A 111 -19.41 -2.20 -7.75
C ASN A 111 -18.17 -3.02 -8.07
N LEU A 112 -16.99 -2.67 -7.53
CA LEU A 112 -15.71 -3.29 -7.93
C LEU A 112 -15.12 -4.25 -6.91
N ASP A 113 -15.35 -4.03 -5.61
CA ASP A 113 -14.50 -4.67 -4.59
C ASP A 113 -15.24 -5.10 -3.32
N GLU A 114 -16.57 -5.21 -3.39
CA GLU A 114 -17.43 -5.49 -2.25
C GLU A 114 -17.19 -4.59 -1.02
N SER A 115 -16.44 -3.49 -1.16
CA SER A 115 -16.08 -2.58 -0.06
C SER A 115 -17.33 -1.80 0.35
N PRO A 116 -18.02 -2.20 1.43
CA PRO A 116 -19.30 -1.62 1.76
C PRO A 116 -19.09 -0.22 2.31
N LEU A 117 -20.01 0.69 2.03
CA LEU A 117 -20.08 1.94 2.78
C LEU A 117 -20.36 1.60 4.24
N THR A 118 -19.52 2.10 5.14
CA THR A 118 -19.69 1.96 6.59
C THR A 118 -20.07 3.31 7.18
N LYS A 119 -21.02 3.31 8.10
CA LYS A 119 -21.43 4.49 8.85
C LYS A 119 -21.22 4.29 10.34
N GLY A 120 -21.22 5.39 11.08
CA GLY A 120 -21.09 5.37 12.53
C GLY A 120 -19.66 5.18 13.02
N ASN A 121 -18.67 5.50 12.18
CA ASN A 121 -17.27 5.33 12.53
C ASN A 121 -16.73 6.57 13.27
N GLN A 122 -15.77 6.35 14.15
CA GLN A 122 -14.91 7.39 14.71
C GLN A 122 -13.50 7.23 14.14
N VAL A 123 -12.86 8.35 13.81
CA VAL A 123 -11.49 8.39 13.29
C VAL A 123 -10.66 9.33 14.12
N GLN A 124 -9.47 8.88 14.52
CA GLN A 124 -8.47 9.71 15.18
C GLN A 124 -7.13 9.57 14.47
N PHE A 125 -6.57 10.68 14.01
CA PHE A 125 -5.28 10.70 13.35
C PHE A 125 -4.11 10.87 14.32
N TYR A 126 -2.99 10.24 13.96
CA TYR A 126 -1.69 10.36 14.60
C TYR A 126 -0.65 10.71 13.55
N THR A 127 0.05 11.81 13.78
CA THR A 127 1.05 12.37 12.85
C THR A 127 2.49 12.16 13.32
N ASP A 128 2.67 11.89 14.62
CA ASP A 128 3.92 11.55 15.29
C ASP A 128 3.96 10.07 15.69
N GLY A 129 5.11 9.43 15.49
CA GLY A 129 5.28 8.00 15.76
C GLY A 129 5.18 7.65 17.24
N LYS A 130 5.67 8.48 18.16
CA LYS A 130 5.61 8.19 19.61
C LYS A 130 4.18 8.22 20.10
N GLU A 131 3.41 9.23 19.70
CA GLU A 131 1.99 9.33 20.03
C GLU A 131 1.21 8.16 19.44
N LYS A 132 1.44 7.83 18.16
CA LYS A 132 0.82 6.68 17.49
C LYS A 132 1.07 5.38 18.23
N PHE A 133 2.34 5.07 18.55
CA PHE A 133 2.68 3.79 19.19
C PHE A 133 2.21 3.74 20.65
N ALA A 134 2.25 4.84 21.39
CA ALA A 134 1.69 4.89 22.73
C ALA A 134 0.19 4.59 22.74
N ALA A 135 -0.58 5.20 21.85
CA ALA A 135 -2.02 4.95 21.73
C ALA A 135 -2.33 3.52 21.25
N LEU A 136 -1.61 3.03 20.25
CA LEU A 136 -1.76 1.65 19.78
C LEU A 136 -1.44 0.62 20.89
N PHE A 137 -0.35 0.82 21.65
CA PHE A 137 -0.02 -0.07 22.75
C PHE A 137 -1.05 -0.02 23.87
N SER A 138 -1.65 1.14 24.13
CA SER A 138 -2.77 1.26 25.07
C SER A 138 -3.96 0.40 24.63
N ASP A 139 -4.38 0.47 23.36
CA ASP A 139 -5.46 -0.41 22.87
C ASP A 139 -5.07 -1.90 22.98
N MET A 140 -3.86 -2.26 22.57
CA MET A 140 -3.38 -3.65 22.60
C MET A 140 -3.31 -4.21 24.02
N GLN A 141 -2.88 -3.40 25.00
CA GLN A 141 -2.82 -3.81 26.41
C GLN A 141 -4.21 -4.09 26.98
N ASN A 142 -5.22 -3.34 26.55
CA ASN A 142 -6.61 -3.49 26.96
C ASN A 142 -7.37 -4.59 26.21
N ALA A 143 -6.77 -5.22 25.18
CA ALA A 143 -7.45 -6.23 24.39
C ALA A 143 -7.94 -7.42 25.24
N GLU A 144 -9.13 -7.95 24.99
CA GLU A 144 -9.70 -9.05 25.79
C GLU A 144 -9.90 -10.35 25.01
N ASP A 145 -10.08 -10.30 23.68
CA ASP A 145 -10.38 -11.48 22.85
C ASP A 145 -9.31 -11.74 21.80
N ASN A 146 -8.99 -10.76 20.95
CA ASN A 146 -8.09 -10.97 19.82
C ASN A 146 -7.26 -9.74 19.43
N ILE A 147 -6.05 -9.99 18.93
CA ILE A 147 -5.19 -8.99 18.29
C ILE A 147 -4.65 -9.59 16.98
N HIS A 148 -5.02 -8.97 15.87
CA HIS A 148 -4.58 -9.32 14.53
C HIS A 148 -3.70 -8.22 13.96
N VAL A 149 -2.48 -8.60 13.58
CA VAL A 149 -1.42 -7.67 13.20
C VAL A 149 -0.91 -8.00 11.81
N GLU A 150 -0.86 -7.01 10.93
CA GLU A 150 -0.26 -7.11 9.61
C GLU A 150 0.61 -5.88 9.35
N TYR A 151 1.90 -6.10 9.05
CA TYR A 151 2.82 -5.01 8.69
C TYR A 151 3.78 -5.43 7.59
N TYR A 152 4.01 -4.53 6.63
CA TYR A 152 5.11 -4.67 5.68
C TYR A 152 6.48 -4.80 6.37
N SER A 153 6.85 -3.81 7.18
CA SER A 153 8.13 -3.79 7.89
C SER A 153 7.92 -3.93 9.40
N PHE A 154 8.56 -4.93 9.97
CA PHE A 154 8.64 -5.16 11.41
C PHE A 154 10.12 -5.32 11.77
N PHE A 155 10.71 -4.30 12.39
CA PHE A 155 12.12 -4.31 12.73
C PHE A 155 12.36 -4.94 14.10
N ASN A 156 13.44 -5.71 14.22
CA ASN A 156 13.95 -6.18 15.52
C ASN A 156 14.82 -5.08 16.15
N ASP A 157 14.17 -4.04 16.65
CA ASP A 157 14.75 -2.91 17.37
C ASP A 157 13.89 -2.56 18.60
N GLU A 158 14.11 -1.40 19.24
CA GLU A 158 13.50 -1.13 20.56
C GLU A 158 11.97 -1.10 20.49
N ILE A 159 11.39 -0.37 19.53
CA ILE A 159 9.93 -0.31 19.39
C ILE A 159 9.34 -1.63 18.90
N GLY A 160 10.04 -2.36 18.03
CA GLY A 160 9.62 -3.70 17.61
C GLY A 160 9.64 -4.72 18.75
N GLY A 161 10.62 -4.61 19.65
CA GLY A 161 10.68 -5.38 20.89
C GLY A 161 9.50 -5.07 21.80
N GLN A 162 9.22 -3.79 22.08
CA GLN A 162 8.08 -3.37 22.89
C GLN A 162 6.75 -3.85 22.31
N PHE A 163 6.57 -3.74 20.99
CA PHE A 163 5.37 -4.25 20.30
C PHE A 163 5.24 -5.76 20.54
N LEU A 164 6.32 -6.50 20.32
CA LEU A 164 6.33 -7.96 20.50
C LEU A 164 6.07 -8.35 21.97
N ASP A 165 6.60 -7.61 22.94
CA ASP A 165 6.40 -7.86 24.36
C ASP A 165 4.92 -7.74 24.76
N VAL A 166 4.22 -6.70 24.28
CA VAL A 166 2.76 -6.57 24.51
C VAL A 166 2.02 -7.77 23.93
N LEU A 167 2.33 -8.18 22.69
CA LEU A 167 1.72 -9.35 22.07
C LEU A 167 1.96 -10.64 22.87
N ILE A 168 3.17 -10.83 23.40
CA ILE A 168 3.53 -11.99 24.25
C ILE A 168 2.71 -11.97 25.54
N GLU A 169 2.59 -10.82 26.18
CA GLU A 169 1.81 -10.66 27.42
C GLU A 169 0.34 -11.00 27.19
N LYS A 170 -0.27 -10.48 26.11
CA LYS A 170 -1.66 -10.76 25.75
C LYS A 170 -1.89 -12.23 25.40
N ALA A 171 -0.99 -12.84 24.62
CA ALA A 171 -1.06 -14.27 24.33
C ALA A 171 -1.03 -15.13 25.60
N LYS A 172 -0.17 -14.79 26.59
CA LYS A 172 -0.14 -15.47 27.90
C LYS A 172 -1.41 -15.28 28.73
N GLN A 173 -2.13 -14.18 28.52
CA GLN A 173 -3.43 -13.91 29.16
C GLN A 173 -4.59 -14.65 28.47
N GLY A 174 -4.33 -15.36 27.36
CA GLY A 174 -5.34 -16.11 26.61
C GLY A 174 -5.95 -15.32 25.44
N VAL A 175 -5.51 -14.09 25.19
CA VAL A 175 -5.92 -13.32 24.01
C VAL A 175 -5.34 -13.96 22.76
N GLU A 176 -6.17 -14.09 21.73
CA GLU A 176 -5.76 -14.69 20.48
C GLU A 176 -4.89 -13.72 19.66
N VAL A 177 -3.62 -14.05 19.49
CA VAL A 177 -2.68 -13.19 18.77
C VAL A 177 -2.25 -13.82 17.45
N ARG A 178 -2.45 -13.09 16.35
CA ARG A 178 -1.94 -13.47 15.02
C ARG A 178 -1.16 -12.33 14.38
N LEU A 179 0.00 -12.66 13.79
CA LEU A 179 0.87 -11.69 13.13
C LEU A 179 1.28 -12.15 11.73
N ILE A 180 1.06 -11.28 10.75
CA ILE A 180 1.54 -11.37 9.36
C ILE A 180 2.63 -10.31 9.18
N PHE A 181 3.74 -10.69 8.54
CA PHE A 181 4.78 -9.74 8.15
C PHE A 181 5.35 -10.04 6.78
N ASP A 182 5.94 -9.04 6.12
CA ASP A 182 6.74 -9.25 4.92
C ASP A 182 8.22 -9.46 5.28
N PRO A 183 8.80 -10.65 5.00
CA PRO A 183 10.23 -10.90 5.14
C PRO A 183 11.15 -9.92 4.39
N TRP A 184 10.70 -9.33 3.28
CA TRP A 184 11.49 -8.35 2.50
C TRP A 184 11.58 -7.00 3.21
N GLY A 185 10.47 -6.52 3.77
CA GLY A 185 10.42 -5.29 4.55
C GLY A 185 10.97 -5.43 5.97
N SER A 186 11.12 -6.66 6.46
CA SER A 186 11.43 -6.96 7.87
C SER A 186 12.79 -7.67 8.04
N PRO A 187 13.92 -7.07 7.61
CA PRO A 187 15.22 -7.72 7.73
C PRO A 187 15.53 -7.98 9.21
N LYS A 188 15.96 -9.22 9.50
CA LYS A 188 16.31 -9.74 10.84
C LYS A 188 15.11 -10.03 11.77
N ALA A 189 13.87 -9.73 11.41
CA ALA A 189 12.68 -10.27 12.07
C ALA A 189 12.42 -11.70 11.58
N ASN A 190 13.31 -12.61 12.00
CA ASN A 190 13.27 -14.01 11.63
C ASN A 190 12.47 -14.83 12.65
N ARG A 191 12.32 -16.13 12.41
CA ARG A 191 11.63 -17.05 13.30
C ARG A 191 12.12 -16.97 14.76
N LYS A 192 13.41 -16.75 14.99
CA LYS A 192 13.98 -16.64 16.34
C LYS A 192 13.49 -15.40 17.07
N PHE A 193 13.32 -14.28 16.36
CA PHE A 193 12.78 -13.05 16.93
C PHE A 193 11.34 -13.26 17.41
N PHE A 194 10.50 -13.92 16.62
CA PHE A 194 9.10 -14.19 16.95
C PHE A 194 8.88 -15.43 17.84
N GLN A 195 9.93 -16.20 18.16
CA GLN A 195 9.80 -17.44 18.91
C GLN A 195 9.12 -17.26 20.28
N PRO A 196 9.43 -16.23 21.08
CA PRO A 196 8.76 -16.03 22.36
C PRO A 196 7.25 -15.82 22.25
N LEU A 197 6.77 -15.18 21.17
CA LEU A 197 5.33 -15.04 20.89
C LEU A 197 4.69 -16.39 20.54
N MET A 198 5.38 -17.18 19.71
CA MET A 198 4.90 -18.53 19.37
C MET A 198 4.85 -19.46 20.59
N ASP A 199 5.85 -19.35 21.48
CA ASP A 199 5.89 -20.13 22.72
C ASP A 199 4.78 -19.71 23.70
N ALA A 200 4.33 -18.45 23.63
CA ALA A 200 3.20 -17.92 24.39
C ALA A 200 1.82 -18.29 23.80
N GLY A 201 1.77 -18.98 22.65
CA GLY A 201 0.54 -19.39 21.98
C GLY A 201 0.12 -18.50 20.80
N GLY A 202 0.82 -17.40 20.53
CA GLY A 202 0.58 -16.57 19.37
C GLY A 202 0.97 -17.26 18.06
N LYS A 203 0.36 -16.88 16.94
CA LYS A 203 0.69 -17.43 15.62
C LYS A 203 1.33 -16.37 14.74
N VAL A 204 2.43 -16.73 14.07
CA VAL A 204 3.18 -15.82 13.18
C VAL A 204 3.40 -16.46 11.83
N VAL A 205 3.01 -15.77 10.75
CA VAL A 205 3.18 -16.24 9.38
C VAL A 205 3.86 -15.19 8.50
N PRO A 206 4.83 -15.57 7.65
CA PRO A 206 5.30 -14.69 6.60
C PRO A 206 4.25 -14.59 5.48
N PHE A 207 4.08 -13.40 4.93
CA PHE A 207 3.13 -13.15 3.83
C PHE A 207 3.38 -14.07 2.61
N ILE A 208 2.30 -14.44 1.91
CA ILE A 208 2.29 -15.50 0.89
C ILE A 208 3.36 -15.35 -0.20
N THR A 209 3.60 -14.14 -0.70
CA THR A 209 4.51 -13.89 -1.83
C THR A 209 5.98 -14.04 -1.44
N SER A 210 6.30 -13.95 -0.14
CA SER A 210 7.66 -14.09 0.39
C SER A 210 8.00 -15.53 0.82
N LYS A 211 7.08 -16.49 0.64
CA LYS A 211 7.35 -17.92 0.89
C LYS A 211 8.27 -18.51 -0.20
N ASN A 212 9.35 -19.16 0.24
CA ASN A 212 10.29 -19.94 -0.59
C ASN A 212 10.88 -19.15 -1.78
N LEU A 213 11.74 -18.15 -1.51
CA LEU A 213 12.41 -17.29 -2.51
C LEU A 213 13.07 -18.04 -3.69
N ILE A 214 13.56 -19.27 -3.48
CA ILE A 214 14.25 -20.06 -4.51
C ILE A 214 13.25 -20.73 -5.47
N ARG A 215 12.03 -21.03 -5.01
CA ARG A 215 11.01 -21.76 -5.79
C ARG A 215 9.93 -20.84 -6.35
N ASN A 216 9.66 -19.71 -5.68
CA ASN A 216 8.67 -18.74 -6.09
C ASN A 216 9.33 -17.53 -6.77
N THR A 217 9.18 -17.50 -8.09
CA THR A 217 9.50 -16.46 -9.06
C THR A 217 8.71 -15.15 -8.89
N ARG A 218 8.39 -14.75 -7.65
CA ARG A 218 7.37 -13.74 -7.30
C ARG A 218 7.94 -12.59 -6.44
N LEU A 219 9.24 -12.32 -6.57
CA LEU A 219 9.97 -11.35 -5.72
C LEU A 219 9.46 -9.91 -5.83
N ASN A 220 8.69 -9.58 -6.86
CA ASN A 220 8.24 -8.22 -7.12
C ASN A 220 6.95 -7.83 -6.40
N TYR A 221 6.32 -8.73 -5.64
CA TYR A 221 5.02 -8.51 -5.01
C TYR A 221 5.17 -8.53 -3.49
N HIS A 222 4.85 -7.41 -2.86
CA HIS A 222 5.07 -7.23 -1.42
C HIS A 222 3.80 -6.84 -0.72
N LEU A 223 3.65 -7.35 0.49
CA LEU A 223 2.66 -6.84 1.43
C LEU A 223 3.03 -5.40 1.76
N HIS A 224 2.18 -4.44 1.47
CA HIS A 224 2.39 -3.06 1.88
C HIS A 224 1.28 -2.54 2.80
N ARG A 225 0.38 -3.42 3.26
CA ARG A 225 -0.65 -3.11 4.26
C ARG A 225 -0.02 -2.94 5.66
N LYS A 226 -0.67 -2.11 6.48
CA LYS A 226 -0.37 -1.91 7.90
C LYS A 226 -1.72 -1.93 8.60
N ILE A 227 -2.11 -3.07 9.13
CA ILE A 227 -3.41 -3.29 9.74
C ILE A 227 -3.17 -3.81 11.15
N VAL A 228 -3.84 -3.21 12.14
CA VAL A 228 -4.02 -3.84 13.45
C VAL A 228 -5.50 -3.83 13.79
N VAL A 229 -6.08 -5.00 14.01
CA VAL A 229 -7.45 -5.15 14.51
C VAL A 229 -7.41 -5.70 15.92
N ILE A 230 -8.16 -5.07 16.82
CA ILE A 230 -8.23 -5.41 18.24
C ILE A 230 -9.69 -5.64 18.61
N ASP A 231 -9.95 -6.81 19.18
CA ASP A 231 -11.26 -7.28 19.67
C ASP A 231 -12.40 -7.17 18.64
N GLY A 232 -12.06 -7.21 17.35
CA GLY A 232 -13.03 -7.07 16.26
C GLY A 232 -13.78 -5.73 16.20
N GLN A 233 -13.32 -4.70 16.92
CA GLN A 233 -13.99 -3.39 17.03
C GLN A 233 -13.08 -2.20 16.70
N ILE A 234 -11.78 -2.29 17.01
CA ILE A 234 -10.81 -1.21 16.80
C ILE A 234 -9.90 -1.61 15.65
N GLY A 235 -9.85 -0.80 14.60
CA GLY A 235 -8.94 -0.94 13.47
C GLY A 235 -7.89 0.17 13.43
N TRP A 236 -6.67 -0.16 13.05
CA TRP A 236 -5.59 0.79 12.81
C TRP A 236 -5.05 0.61 11.40
N THR A 237 -4.86 1.73 10.67
CA THR A 237 -4.18 1.71 9.37
C THR A 237 -3.54 3.06 9.02
N GLY A 238 -2.54 3.04 8.14
CA GLY A 238 -1.80 4.22 7.69
C GLY A 238 -0.35 3.94 7.31
N GLY A 239 0.51 4.97 7.27
CA GLY A 239 1.83 4.83 6.66
C GLY A 239 2.96 4.29 7.56
N PHE A 240 2.85 4.45 8.88
CA PHE A 240 3.88 4.00 9.83
C PHE A 240 4.07 2.47 9.82
N ASN A 241 5.33 2.02 9.67
CA ASN A 241 5.72 0.64 9.99
C ASN A 241 6.28 0.55 11.42
N VAL A 242 6.64 -0.66 11.88
CA VAL A 242 7.19 -0.90 13.21
C VAL A 242 8.72 -0.85 13.17
N GLY A 243 9.31 0.25 13.64
CA GLY A 243 10.76 0.42 13.79
C GLY A 243 11.20 1.77 14.35
N ASP A 244 12.39 1.84 14.94
CA ASP A 244 12.91 3.01 15.66
C ASP A 244 13.07 4.26 14.78
N GLN A 245 13.19 4.08 13.46
CA GLN A 245 13.24 5.20 12.51
C GLN A 245 11.95 6.03 12.52
N TYR A 246 10.81 5.37 12.76
CA TYR A 246 9.50 6.00 12.83
C TYR A 246 9.31 6.84 14.11
N LEU A 247 10.19 6.67 15.09
CA LEU A 247 10.25 7.49 16.31
C LEU A 247 11.28 8.63 16.21
N GLY A 248 11.84 8.84 15.01
CA GLY A 248 12.87 9.84 14.74
C GLY A 248 14.26 9.49 15.30
N LYS A 249 14.50 8.23 15.68
CA LYS A 249 15.80 7.80 16.27
C LYS A 249 16.91 7.62 15.22
N LYS A 250 16.59 7.65 13.92
CA LYS A 250 17.60 7.54 12.84
C LYS A 250 18.03 8.93 12.38
N ALA A 251 19.28 9.30 12.68
CA ALA A 251 19.87 10.58 12.27
C ALA A 251 19.79 10.87 10.76
N LYS A 252 19.78 9.84 9.90
CA LYS A 252 19.61 10.00 8.45
C LYS A 252 18.30 10.71 8.09
N PHE A 253 17.21 10.37 8.78
CA PHE A 253 15.87 10.83 8.45
C PHE A 253 15.38 11.94 9.37
N GLY A 254 15.92 12.02 10.59
CA GLY A 254 15.42 12.96 11.60
C GLY A 254 13.98 12.62 11.98
N TYR A 255 13.13 13.63 12.12
CA TYR A 255 11.71 13.43 12.37
C TYR A 255 11.06 12.67 11.20
N TRP A 256 10.27 11.64 11.54
CA TRP A 256 9.56 10.83 10.55
C TRP A 256 8.09 11.24 10.57
N ARG A 257 7.68 12.01 9.56
CA ARG A 257 6.34 12.56 9.47
C ARG A 257 5.46 11.65 8.62
N ASP A 258 4.49 11.00 9.25
CA ASP A 258 3.57 10.06 8.58
C ASP A 258 2.18 10.11 9.22
N THR A 259 1.14 9.63 8.55
CA THR A 259 -0.25 9.69 9.02
C THR A 259 -0.76 8.27 9.25
N HIS A 260 -1.23 8.00 10.47
CA HIS A 260 -1.97 6.80 10.84
C HIS A 260 -3.31 7.18 11.44
N ALA A 261 -4.31 6.31 11.30
CA ALA A 261 -5.58 6.48 11.99
C ALA A 261 -5.89 5.28 12.87
N ARG A 262 -6.50 5.60 14.02
CA ARG A 262 -7.34 4.69 14.81
C ARG A 262 -8.77 4.85 14.33
N ILE A 263 -9.45 3.74 14.07
CA ILE A 263 -10.80 3.68 13.55
C ILE A 263 -11.62 2.78 14.48
N VAL A 264 -12.74 3.29 15.00
CA VAL A 264 -13.71 2.51 15.79
C VAL A 264 -15.04 2.55 15.07
N GLY A 265 -15.62 1.39 14.79
CA GLY A 265 -16.81 1.30 13.95
C GLY A 265 -16.77 0.13 12.99
N THR A 266 -17.82 0.02 12.17
CA THR A 266 -17.98 -1.07 11.19
C THR A 266 -16.91 -1.06 10.09
N ALA A 267 -16.17 0.03 9.90
CA ALA A 267 -14.97 0.05 9.06
C ALA A 267 -13.86 -0.92 9.53
N SER A 268 -13.80 -1.22 10.84
CA SER A 268 -12.89 -2.25 11.36
C SER A 268 -13.20 -3.64 10.82
N PHE A 269 -14.45 -3.91 10.42
CA PHE A 269 -14.85 -5.21 9.87
C PHE A 269 -14.18 -5.47 8.53
N THR A 270 -14.07 -4.44 7.69
CA THR A 270 -13.39 -4.57 6.40
C THR A 270 -11.88 -4.74 6.59
N LEU A 271 -11.26 -4.04 7.56
CA LEU A 271 -9.85 -4.29 7.91
C LEU A 271 -9.62 -5.71 8.41
N GLN A 272 -10.55 -6.24 9.22
CA GLN A 272 -10.53 -7.60 9.72
C GLN A 272 -10.73 -8.64 8.61
N GLU A 273 -11.65 -8.40 7.68
CA GLU A 273 -11.87 -9.22 6.47
C GLU A 273 -10.57 -9.32 5.66
N ILE A 274 -9.93 -8.18 5.37
CA ILE A 274 -8.65 -8.12 4.64
C ILE A 274 -7.58 -8.94 5.37
N PHE A 275 -7.47 -8.79 6.70
CA PHE A 275 -6.53 -9.56 7.50
C PHE A 275 -6.81 -11.08 7.41
N ILE A 276 -8.06 -11.52 7.58
CA ILE A 276 -8.44 -12.94 7.50
C ILE A 276 -8.08 -13.50 6.11
N ARG A 277 -8.36 -12.73 5.06
CA ARG A 277 -8.04 -13.09 3.67
C ARG A 277 -6.53 -13.27 3.48
N ASP A 278 -5.74 -12.32 3.94
CA ASP A 278 -4.27 -12.36 3.85
C ASP A 278 -3.66 -13.47 4.72
N TRP A 279 -4.24 -13.72 5.90
CA TRP A 279 -3.89 -14.82 6.78
C TRP A 279 -4.11 -16.17 6.09
N ASN A 280 -5.31 -16.39 5.56
CA ASN A 280 -5.70 -17.63 4.91
C ASN A 280 -4.91 -17.92 3.63
N ALA A 281 -4.49 -16.87 2.90
CA ALA A 281 -3.52 -17.01 1.81
C ALA A 281 -2.10 -17.35 2.32
N SER A 282 -1.75 -16.87 3.52
CA SER A 282 -0.40 -16.95 4.10
C SER A 282 -0.16 -18.16 5.02
N ILE A 283 -1.17 -18.94 5.40
CA ILE A 283 -0.99 -20.18 6.18
C ILE A 283 -0.35 -21.32 5.35
N ARG A 284 0.19 -22.32 6.04
CA ARG A 284 0.76 -23.53 5.42
C ARG A 284 -0.07 -24.79 5.67
N ASN A 285 -0.84 -24.78 6.76
CA ASN A 285 -1.66 -25.89 7.20
C ASN A 285 -3.10 -25.41 7.21
N GLU A 286 -4.00 -26.16 6.60
CA GLU A 286 -5.44 -25.88 6.58
C GLU A 286 -6.03 -25.82 8.00
N ALA A 287 -5.42 -26.50 8.98
CA ALA A 287 -5.83 -26.41 10.38
C ALA A 287 -5.59 -25.03 11.02
N ASP A 288 -4.79 -24.15 10.39
CA ASP A 288 -4.58 -22.77 10.83
C ASP A 288 -5.51 -21.77 10.13
N GLN A 289 -6.43 -22.26 9.29
CA GLN A 289 -7.42 -21.44 8.61
C GLN A 289 -8.28 -20.69 9.63
N LEU A 290 -8.48 -19.42 9.33
CA LEU A 290 -9.27 -18.51 10.11
C LEU A 290 -10.65 -18.37 9.49
N GLU A 291 -11.67 -18.77 10.22
CA GLU A 291 -13.06 -18.56 9.83
C GLU A 291 -13.52 -17.15 10.20
N TYR A 292 -14.61 -16.71 9.58
CA TYR A 292 -15.20 -15.39 9.82
C TYR A 292 -16.15 -15.41 11.03
N GLU A 293 -15.60 -15.75 12.20
CA GLU A 293 -16.33 -15.87 13.47
C GLU A 293 -16.94 -14.54 13.93
N ASP A 294 -18.14 -14.57 14.56
CA ASP A 294 -18.83 -13.37 15.07
C ASP A 294 -17.96 -12.53 16.02
N ARG A 295 -17.10 -13.17 16.83
CA ARG A 295 -16.21 -12.48 17.78
C ARG A 295 -15.15 -11.57 17.13
N TYR A 296 -14.93 -11.72 15.82
CA TYR A 296 -14.06 -10.82 15.06
C TYR A 296 -14.78 -9.59 14.51
N PHE A 297 -16.10 -9.51 14.65
CA PHE A 297 -16.93 -8.47 14.05
C PHE A 297 -17.89 -7.92 15.09
N ILE A 298 -17.35 -7.16 16.04
CA ILE A 298 -18.08 -6.61 17.17
C ILE A 298 -18.51 -5.18 16.87
N LEU A 299 -19.83 -4.93 16.91
CA LEU A 299 -20.35 -3.58 16.83
C LEU A 299 -19.92 -2.80 18.08
N PRO A 300 -19.33 -1.60 17.95
CA PRO A 300 -18.96 -0.82 19.11
C PRO A 300 -20.20 -0.39 19.92
N PRO A 301 -20.04 -0.12 21.22
CA PRO A 301 -21.08 0.51 22.02
C PRO A 301 -21.59 1.81 21.36
N LYS A 302 -22.87 2.15 21.55
CA LYS A 302 -23.45 3.35 20.92
C LYS A 302 -22.75 4.64 21.36
N GLU A 303 -22.18 4.63 22.56
CA GLU A 303 -21.43 5.74 23.14
C GLU A 303 -20.08 5.97 22.43
N GLU A 304 -19.55 4.95 21.77
CA GLU A 304 -18.30 5.00 20.98
C GLU A 304 -18.56 5.15 19.48
N ALA A 305 -19.83 5.12 19.05
CA ALA A 305 -20.19 5.33 17.65
C ALA A 305 -19.98 6.79 17.25
N GLY A 306 -19.20 7.00 16.18
CA GLY A 306 -19.05 8.32 15.58
C GLY A 306 -20.11 8.59 14.51
N HIS A 307 -19.82 9.52 13.60
CA HIS A 307 -20.68 9.89 12.48
C HIS A 307 -19.97 9.78 11.12
N VAL A 308 -18.76 9.22 11.09
CA VAL A 308 -17.94 9.22 9.89
C VAL A 308 -18.34 8.10 8.95
N ASP A 309 -18.64 8.50 7.72
CA ASP A 309 -18.92 7.60 6.61
C ASP A 309 -17.63 7.29 5.85
N MET A 310 -17.33 6.01 5.64
CA MET A 310 -16.11 5.61 4.92
C MET A 310 -16.21 4.26 4.23
N GLN A 311 -15.31 4.05 3.27
CA GLN A 311 -15.02 2.76 2.65
C GLN A 311 -13.55 2.43 2.84
N ILE A 312 -13.27 1.26 3.39
CA ILE A 312 -11.92 0.68 3.39
C ILE A 312 -11.79 -0.10 2.09
N VAL A 313 -10.80 0.24 1.28
CA VAL A 313 -10.57 -0.35 -0.04
C VAL A 313 -9.19 -0.97 -0.05
N ALA A 314 -9.10 -2.23 -0.45
CA ALA A 314 -7.86 -2.93 -0.65
C ALA A 314 -7.55 -3.01 -2.15
N ASP A 315 -6.27 -3.10 -2.49
CA ASP A 315 -5.87 -3.42 -3.86
C ASP A 315 -4.64 -4.32 -3.81
N GLY A 316 -4.39 -5.02 -4.89
CA GLY A 316 -3.26 -5.92 -4.98
C GLY A 316 -3.13 -6.57 -6.35
N PRO A 317 -1.96 -7.16 -6.62
CA PRO A 317 -1.62 -7.78 -7.92
C PRO A 317 -2.45 -9.02 -8.29
N GLU A 318 -3.32 -9.47 -7.39
CA GLU A 318 -4.31 -10.53 -7.59
C GLU A 318 -5.48 -10.10 -8.47
N THR A 319 -5.79 -8.80 -8.52
CA THR A 319 -6.88 -8.24 -9.32
C THR A 319 -6.35 -7.77 -10.68
N GLU A 320 -7.16 -7.92 -11.74
CA GLU A 320 -6.83 -7.30 -13.04
C GLU A 320 -7.17 -5.80 -13.06
N THR A 321 -8.07 -5.38 -12.16
CA THR A 321 -8.53 -4.00 -12.03
C THR A 321 -7.71 -3.26 -10.99
N GLN A 322 -7.13 -2.12 -11.35
CA GLN A 322 -6.39 -1.26 -10.41
C GLN A 322 -7.37 -0.36 -9.63
N ILE A 323 -8.00 -0.93 -8.61
CA ILE A 323 -9.16 -0.38 -7.90
C ILE A 323 -8.81 0.95 -7.22
N LEU A 324 -7.72 0.98 -6.44
CA LEU A 324 -7.28 2.18 -5.72
C LEU A 324 -6.85 3.28 -6.68
N LYS A 325 -6.11 2.92 -7.74
CA LYS A 325 -5.74 3.87 -8.79
C LYS A 325 -6.96 4.52 -9.43
N GLY A 326 -7.95 3.72 -9.82
CA GLY A 326 -9.18 4.23 -10.41
C GLY A 326 -9.97 5.11 -9.42
N GLY A 327 -9.95 4.78 -8.12
CA GLY A 327 -10.50 5.62 -7.05
C GLY A 327 -9.86 7.00 -7.00
N PHE A 328 -8.52 7.08 -6.97
CA PHE A 328 -7.81 8.36 -6.99
C PHE A 328 -8.02 9.15 -8.27
N VAL A 329 -7.99 8.50 -9.45
CA VAL A 329 -8.30 9.16 -10.73
C VAL A 329 -9.70 9.75 -10.70
N LYS A 330 -10.68 9.00 -10.17
CA LYS A 330 -12.06 9.45 -10.04
C LYS A 330 -12.18 10.65 -9.10
N MET A 331 -11.49 10.64 -7.95
CA MET A 331 -11.42 11.79 -7.06
C MET A 331 -10.82 13.02 -7.76
N ILE A 332 -9.67 12.87 -8.42
CA ILE A 332 -8.99 13.99 -9.08
C ILE A 332 -9.85 14.62 -10.17
N LEU A 333 -10.54 13.80 -10.97
CA LEU A 333 -11.41 14.29 -12.04
C LEU A 333 -12.74 14.87 -11.55
N ALA A 334 -13.15 14.54 -10.33
CA ALA A 334 -14.36 15.07 -9.71
C ALA A 334 -14.14 16.34 -8.88
N ALA A 335 -12.89 16.72 -8.62
CA ALA A 335 -12.60 17.90 -7.81
C ALA A 335 -13.04 19.19 -8.51
N GLU A 336 -13.73 20.06 -7.77
CA GLU A 336 -14.16 21.38 -8.29
C GLU A 336 -13.25 22.52 -7.80
N LYS A 337 -12.62 22.38 -6.63
CA LYS A 337 -11.88 23.46 -5.96
C LYS A 337 -10.41 23.13 -5.71
N SER A 338 -10.11 21.96 -5.15
CA SER A 338 -8.76 21.62 -4.71
C SER A 338 -8.48 20.12 -4.67
N ILE A 339 -7.24 19.75 -5.00
CA ILE A 339 -6.68 18.41 -4.75
C ILE A 339 -5.36 18.57 -4.02
N TRP A 340 -5.28 18.11 -2.77
CA TRP A 340 -4.08 18.18 -1.95
C TRP A 340 -3.54 16.78 -1.66
N ILE A 341 -2.27 16.53 -1.96
CA ILE A 341 -1.66 15.21 -1.90
C ILE A 341 -0.39 15.26 -1.05
N GLN A 342 -0.23 14.35 -0.09
CA GLN A 342 1.07 14.05 0.52
C GLN A 342 1.50 12.65 0.08
N THR A 343 2.73 12.52 -0.39
CA THR A 343 3.26 11.21 -0.80
C THR A 343 4.79 11.20 -0.71
N PRO A 344 5.43 10.12 -0.20
CA PRO A 344 6.88 10.02 -0.27
C PRO A 344 7.37 9.83 -1.71
N TYR A 345 6.56 9.17 -2.56
CA TYR A 345 6.93 8.75 -3.90
C TYR A 345 5.89 9.25 -4.90
N LEU A 346 6.23 10.33 -5.59
CA LEU A 346 5.45 10.87 -6.70
C LEU A 346 5.98 10.30 -8.02
N ILE A 347 5.52 9.10 -8.39
CA ILE A 347 5.89 8.44 -9.65
C ILE A 347 4.61 7.95 -10.35
N PRO A 348 3.64 8.86 -10.61
CA PRO A 348 2.36 8.50 -11.22
C PRO A 348 2.54 7.90 -12.63
N ASP A 349 1.63 6.99 -12.99
CA ASP A 349 1.50 6.52 -14.37
C ASP A 349 0.82 7.57 -15.27
N ASP A 350 0.73 7.28 -16.57
CA ASP A 350 0.15 8.21 -17.55
C ASP A 350 -1.32 8.55 -17.24
N SER A 351 -2.09 7.63 -16.65
CA SER A 351 -3.50 7.87 -16.32
C SER A 351 -3.65 8.86 -15.16
N MET A 352 -2.84 8.69 -14.11
CA MET A 352 -2.80 9.61 -12.97
C MET A 352 -2.23 10.98 -13.38
N MET A 353 -1.19 10.99 -14.21
CA MET A 353 -0.64 12.22 -14.78
C MET A 353 -1.70 13.00 -15.55
N ASN A 354 -2.43 12.35 -16.46
CA ASN A 354 -3.48 13.00 -17.23
C ASN A 354 -4.60 13.53 -16.33
N ALA A 355 -5.01 12.79 -15.30
CA ALA A 355 -6.03 13.26 -14.36
C ALA A 355 -5.58 14.55 -13.63
N LEU A 356 -4.35 14.58 -13.13
CA LEU A 356 -3.77 15.77 -12.49
C LEU A 356 -3.67 16.95 -13.46
N GLU A 357 -3.21 16.73 -14.69
CA GLU A 357 -3.13 17.79 -15.72
C GLU A 357 -4.52 18.33 -16.07
N ILE A 358 -5.54 17.48 -16.18
CA ILE A 358 -6.93 17.90 -16.41
C ILE A 358 -7.42 18.76 -15.25
N ALA A 359 -7.24 18.32 -14.00
CA ALA A 359 -7.66 19.09 -12.83
C ALA A 359 -6.99 20.48 -12.80
N ILE A 360 -5.68 20.54 -13.05
CA ILE A 360 -4.94 21.81 -13.10
C ILE A 360 -5.49 22.73 -14.19
N HIS A 361 -5.74 22.22 -15.40
CA HIS A 361 -6.29 23.03 -16.50
C HIS A 361 -7.76 23.41 -16.30
N SER A 362 -8.50 22.66 -15.47
CA SER A 362 -9.86 23.00 -15.03
C SER A 362 -9.88 24.09 -13.95
N GLY A 363 -8.72 24.56 -13.48
CA GLY A 363 -8.61 25.61 -12.47
C GLY A 363 -8.64 25.12 -11.02
N VAL A 364 -8.54 23.81 -10.79
CA VAL A 364 -8.47 23.20 -9.46
C VAL A 364 -7.12 23.55 -8.81
N ASP A 365 -7.12 23.94 -7.53
CA ASP A 365 -5.89 24.17 -6.74
C ASP A 365 -5.22 22.83 -6.39
N VAL A 366 -4.28 22.40 -7.22
CA VAL A 366 -3.51 21.18 -7.01
C VAL A 366 -2.25 21.47 -6.19
N ARG A 367 -2.17 20.89 -4.98
CA ARG A 367 -1.01 20.98 -4.09
C ARG A 367 -0.44 19.59 -3.84
N ILE A 368 0.87 19.43 -3.97
CA ILE A 368 1.53 18.13 -3.74
C ILE A 368 2.73 18.34 -2.83
N MET A 369 2.80 17.56 -1.76
CA MET A 369 3.89 17.60 -0.81
C MET A 369 4.75 16.33 -0.92
N ILE A 370 6.07 16.53 -1.04
CA ILE A 370 7.07 15.48 -1.21
C ILE A 370 8.22 15.65 -0.20
N PRO A 371 9.01 14.60 0.10
CA PRO A 371 10.14 14.69 1.01
C PRO A 371 11.28 15.56 0.47
N CYS A 372 12.12 16.11 1.35
CA CYS A 372 13.34 16.82 0.99
C CYS A 372 14.57 15.92 0.75
N MET A 373 14.48 14.62 1.05
CA MET A 373 15.64 13.72 1.07
C MET A 373 15.30 12.32 0.55
N PRO A 374 16.30 11.58 0.02
CA PRO A 374 16.11 10.22 -0.44
C PRO A 374 16.20 9.20 0.71
N ASP A 375 15.25 8.27 0.72
CA ASP A 375 15.41 6.97 1.37
C ASP A 375 16.04 5.95 0.39
N HIS A 376 15.66 6.02 -0.90
CA HIS A 376 16.19 5.26 -2.02
C HIS A 376 16.78 6.15 -3.13
N PRO A 377 17.90 5.75 -3.77
CA PRO A 377 18.67 6.62 -4.67
C PRO A 377 17.96 6.98 -5.99
N PHE A 378 17.17 6.06 -6.57
CA PHE A 378 16.48 6.29 -7.84
C PHE A 378 15.08 6.87 -7.66
N ILE A 379 14.34 6.37 -6.66
CA ILE A 379 12.95 6.77 -6.37
C ILE A 379 12.88 8.29 -6.15
N TYR A 380 13.70 8.84 -5.27
CA TYR A 380 13.69 10.27 -4.99
C TYR A 380 13.97 11.15 -6.22
N ARG A 381 14.84 10.69 -7.13
CA ARG A 381 15.14 11.43 -8.37
C ARG A 381 14.00 11.33 -9.38
N ALA A 382 13.28 10.22 -9.43
CA ALA A 382 12.05 10.11 -10.20
C ALA A 382 10.95 11.01 -9.60
N THR A 383 10.76 11.00 -8.29
CA THR A 383 9.86 11.93 -7.57
C THR A 383 10.14 13.39 -7.93
N GLN A 384 11.41 13.82 -7.88
CA GLN A 384 11.79 15.16 -8.31
C GLN A 384 11.49 15.43 -9.80
N HIS A 385 11.64 14.43 -10.69
CA HIS A 385 11.29 14.60 -12.10
C HIS A 385 9.80 14.94 -12.26
N TYR A 386 8.91 14.12 -11.70
CA TYR A 386 7.46 14.32 -11.84
C TYR A 386 6.99 15.58 -11.12
N ALA A 387 7.57 15.90 -9.95
CA ALA A 387 7.33 17.15 -9.25
C ALA A 387 7.67 18.37 -10.13
N ASN A 388 8.86 18.41 -10.72
CA ASN A 388 9.26 19.49 -11.63
C ASN A 388 8.34 19.58 -12.86
N TYR A 389 7.85 18.43 -13.35
CA TYR A 389 6.96 18.37 -14.50
C TYR A 389 5.56 18.95 -14.18
N LEU A 390 4.99 18.61 -13.03
CA LEU A 390 3.68 19.10 -12.57
C LEU A 390 3.74 20.57 -12.14
N HIS A 391 4.83 20.99 -11.50
CA HIS A 391 5.09 22.39 -11.18
C HIS A 391 4.98 23.30 -12.42
N ARG A 392 5.65 22.92 -13.52
CA ARG A 392 5.61 23.67 -14.78
C ARG A 392 4.22 23.76 -15.42
N ARG A 393 3.28 22.93 -14.97
CA ARG A 393 1.89 22.91 -15.46
C ARG A 393 0.91 23.63 -14.56
N GLY A 394 1.33 24.04 -13.36
CA GLY A 394 0.51 24.83 -12.44
C GLY A 394 0.25 24.18 -11.08
N ALA A 395 0.73 22.96 -10.83
CA ALA A 395 0.66 22.37 -9.49
C ALA A 395 1.62 23.08 -8.52
N LYS A 396 1.20 23.32 -7.28
CA LYS A 396 2.06 23.83 -6.22
C LYS A 396 2.77 22.67 -5.53
N ILE A 397 4.09 22.59 -5.69
CA ILE A 397 4.89 21.53 -5.07
C ILE A 397 5.55 22.03 -3.79
N TYR A 398 5.26 21.40 -2.67
CA TYR A 398 5.86 21.67 -1.37
C TYR A 398 6.90 20.59 -1.03
N ILE A 399 8.11 21.01 -0.72
CA ILE A 399 9.20 20.12 -0.30
C ILE A 399 9.30 20.20 1.23
N TYR A 400 8.91 19.14 1.93
CA TYR A 400 8.89 19.09 3.39
C TYR A 400 10.30 19.03 3.97
N GLU A 401 10.66 19.99 4.84
CA GLU A 401 12.03 20.17 5.33
C GLU A 401 12.25 19.72 6.79
N ASN A 402 11.18 19.52 7.56
CA ASN A 402 11.27 19.09 8.96
C ASN A 402 11.46 17.55 9.09
N GLY A 403 12.30 16.94 8.26
CA GLY A 403 12.58 15.50 8.26
C GLY A 403 12.01 14.75 7.05
N PHE A 404 11.74 13.46 7.22
CA PHE A 404 11.27 12.60 6.14
C PHE A 404 9.73 12.51 6.13
N LEU A 405 9.12 13.04 5.07
CA LEU A 405 7.69 12.92 4.82
C LEU A 405 7.37 11.55 4.20
N HIS A 406 6.54 10.77 4.89
CA HIS A 406 6.07 9.47 4.45
C HIS A 406 4.54 9.31 4.51
N ALA A 407 3.79 10.39 4.72
CA ALA A 407 2.33 10.37 4.63
C ALA A 407 1.83 9.95 3.24
N LYS A 408 0.67 9.30 3.18
CA LYS A 408 -0.04 8.93 1.94
C LYS A 408 -1.49 9.41 2.04
N THR A 409 -1.69 10.69 1.81
CA THR A 409 -2.99 11.35 1.98
C THR A 409 -3.40 12.07 0.70
N VAL A 410 -4.70 12.05 0.43
CA VAL A 410 -5.32 12.80 -0.67
C VAL A 410 -6.57 13.47 -0.14
N MET A 411 -6.70 14.78 -0.30
CA MET A 411 -7.90 15.53 0.06
C MET A 411 -8.47 16.18 -1.20
N MET A 412 -9.75 15.94 -1.44
CA MET A 412 -10.53 16.51 -2.55
C MET A 412 -11.55 17.48 -1.98
N ASP A 413 -11.43 18.73 -2.40
CA ASP A 413 -12.26 19.83 -1.92
C ASP A 413 -12.35 19.81 -0.38
N ASP A 414 -13.50 20.09 0.19
CA ASP A 414 -13.73 20.02 1.64
C ASP A 414 -14.61 18.82 2.01
N THR A 415 -14.71 17.82 1.12
CA THR A 415 -15.77 16.78 1.20
C THR A 415 -15.25 15.35 1.27
N ILE A 416 -14.11 15.04 0.65
CA ILE A 416 -13.54 13.69 0.66
C ILE A 416 -12.07 13.76 1.00
N CYS A 417 -11.63 12.82 1.82
CA CYS A 417 -10.22 12.52 1.97
C CYS A 417 -9.93 11.02 1.90
N SER A 418 -8.68 10.69 1.61
CA SER A 418 -8.15 9.34 1.69
C SER A 418 -6.84 9.32 2.46
N PHE A 419 -6.66 8.27 3.24
CA PHE A 419 -5.41 7.96 3.94
C PHE A 419 -5.19 6.44 3.96
N GLY A 420 -3.94 6.00 4.06
CA GLY A 420 -3.63 4.58 4.10
C GLY A 420 -2.19 4.29 3.75
N THR A 421 -1.96 3.25 2.98
CA THR A 421 -0.62 2.73 2.67
C THR A 421 -0.13 3.08 1.27
N THR A 422 -1.05 3.45 0.37
CA THR A 422 -0.82 3.60 -1.08
C THR A 422 -0.01 4.83 -1.43
N ASN A 423 1.21 4.65 -1.93
CA ASN A 423 1.98 5.76 -2.50
C ASN A 423 1.40 6.19 -3.86
N GLN A 424 1.81 7.36 -4.35
CA GLN A 424 1.39 7.83 -5.67
C GLN A 424 2.39 7.37 -6.75
N ASP A 425 2.63 6.07 -6.81
CA ASP A 425 3.58 5.41 -7.70
C ASP A 425 3.00 4.19 -8.42
N ILE A 426 3.64 3.81 -9.55
CA ILE A 426 3.22 2.67 -10.38
C ILE A 426 3.19 1.37 -9.57
N ARG A 427 4.14 1.20 -8.66
CA ARG A 427 4.27 -0.02 -7.85
C ARG A 427 3.11 -0.20 -6.87
N SER A 428 2.70 0.84 -6.14
CA SER A 428 1.53 0.78 -5.27
C SER A 428 0.23 0.58 -6.05
N TYR A 429 0.13 1.05 -7.29
CA TYR A 429 -1.06 0.83 -8.13
C TYR A 429 -1.17 -0.56 -8.77
N ALA A 430 -0.11 -1.37 -8.78
CA ALA A 430 -0.07 -2.57 -9.61
C ALA A 430 0.60 -3.80 -8.98
N LEU A 431 1.50 -3.61 -8.03
CA LEU A 431 2.40 -4.66 -7.55
C LEU A 431 2.34 -4.87 -6.03
N ASN A 432 2.04 -3.83 -5.26
CA ASN A 432 1.92 -3.98 -3.81
C ASN A 432 0.49 -4.32 -3.41
N PHE A 433 0.36 -5.08 -2.33
CA PHE A 433 -0.90 -5.18 -1.61
C PHE A 433 -1.06 -3.94 -0.74
N GLU A 434 -2.07 -3.13 -1.03
CA GLU A 434 -2.29 -1.85 -0.37
C GLU A 434 -3.69 -1.81 0.28
N VAL A 435 -3.88 -0.85 1.19
CA VAL A 435 -5.18 -0.56 1.81
C VAL A 435 -5.29 0.93 2.09
N ASN A 436 -6.43 1.52 1.73
CA ASN A 436 -6.73 2.92 2.00
C ASN A 436 -8.18 3.06 2.50
N ALA A 437 -8.39 4.00 3.42
CA ALA A 437 -9.70 4.51 3.74
C ALA A 437 -10.04 5.65 2.77
N PHE A 438 -11.28 5.66 2.27
CA PHE A 438 -11.91 6.80 1.59
C PHE A 438 -13.03 7.30 2.50
N VAL A 439 -12.90 8.54 2.95
CA VAL A 439 -13.77 9.13 3.97
C VAL A 439 -14.61 10.23 3.35
N TYR A 440 -15.92 10.15 3.58
CA TYR A 440 -16.93 11.05 3.04
C TYR A 440 -17.46 11.99 4.13
N ASP A 441 -16.55 12.70 4.79
CA ASP A 441 -16.85 13.56 5.92
C ASP A 441 -16.04 14.87 5.85
N GLN A 442 -16.73 16.00 6.03
CA GLN A 442 -16.14 17.33 5.92
C GLN A 442 -15.22 17.67 7.10
N GLU A 443 -15.57 17.24 8.31
CA GLU A 443 -14.79 17.53 9.51
C GLU A 443 -13.46 16.77 9.49
N VAL A 444 -13.50 15.49 9.12
CA VAL A 444 -12.31 14.64 8.94
C VAL A 444 -11.44 15.16 7.80
N THR A 445 -12.05 15.60 6.70
CA THR A 445 -11.32 16.22 5.58
C THR A 445 -10.65 17.54 6.00
N ALA A 446 -11.36 18.38 6.78
CA ALA A 446 -10.81 19.61 7.32
C ALA A 446 -9.65 19.34 8.29
N GLN A 447 -9.73 18.31 9.14
CA GLN A 447 -8.62 17.90 10.01
C GLN A 447 -7.36 17.55 9.21
N LEU A 448 -7.47 16.73 8.15
CA LEU A 448 -6.32 16.42 7.29
C LEU A 448 -5.80 17.62 6.51
N LYS A 449 -6.67 18.56 6.12
CA LYS A 449 -6.27 19.83 5.52
C LYS A 449 -5.48 20.71 6.50
N THR A 450 -5.91 20.84 7.74
CA THR A 450 -5.17 21.54 8.80
C THR A 450 -3.79 20.92 8.99
N ILE A 451 -3.71 19.59 9.07
CA ILE A 451 -2.44 18.85 9.16
C ILE A 451 -1.53 19.16 7.96
N PHE A 452 -2.09 19.19 6.73
CA PHE A 452 -1.35 19.55 5.53
C PHE A 452 -0.82 20.98 5.60
N GLU A 453 -1.62 21.94 6.07
CA GLU A 453 -1.22 23.33 6.19
C GLU A 453 -0.13 23.53 7.25
N GLU A 454 -0.18 22.81 8.36
CA GLU A 454 0.89 22.78 9.36
C GLU A 454 2.20 22.24 8.77
N ASP A 455 2.14 21.13 8.02
CA ASP A 455 3.31 20.59 7.32
C ASP A 455 3.81 21.55 6.22
N MET A 456 2.92 22.33 5.61
CA MET A 456 3.24 23.34 4.59
C MET A 456 4.06 24.49 5.17
N LEU A 457 3.84 24.87 6.44
CA LEU A 457 4.67 25.87 7.14
C LEU A 457 6.13 25.39 7.34
N GLN A 458 6.35 24.08 7.30
CA GLN A 458 7.66 23.43 7.40
C GLN A 458 8.22 23.03 6.03
N SER A 459 7.68 23.60 4.95
CA SER A 459 8.01 23.22 3.58
C SER A 459 8.54 24.40 2.76
N THR A 460 9.44 24.09 1.82
CA THR A 460 9.85 25.03 0.77
C THR A 460 8.96 24.83 -0.46
N LEU A 461 8.30 25.89 -0.92
CA LEU A 461 7.57 25.88 -2.19
C LEU A 461 8.56 25.85 -3.36
N LEU A 462 8.41 24.89 -4.27
CA LEU A 462 9.21 24.79 -5.49
C LEU A 462 8.94 25.99 -6.40
N THR A 463 10.01 26.62 -6.90
CA THR A 463 9.93 27.77 -7.80
C THR A 463 10.71 27.57 -9.09
N ASP A 464 10.38 28.36 -10.11
CA ASP A 464 11.12 28.35 -11.38
C ASP A 464 12.60 28.73 -11.20
N GLU A 465 12.90 29.60 -10.23
CA GLU A 465 14.27 29.96 -9.89
C GLU A 465 15.06 28.75 -9.34
N MET A 466 14.45 27.95 -8.47
CA MET A 466 15.05 26.72 -7.96
C MET A 466 15.32 25.74 -9.10
N LEU A 467 14.38 25.58 -10.03
CA LEU A 467 14.54 24.73 -11.21
C LEU A 467 15.65 25.23 -12.15
N ALA A 468 15.72 26.53 -12.38
CA ALA A 468 16.73 27.16 -13.23
C ALA A 468 18.15 26.93 -12.68
N LYS A 469 18.32 26.95 -11.35
CA LYS A 469 19.59 26.71 -10.65
C LYS A 469 20.04 25.25 -10.58
N GLN A 470 19.18 24.28 -10.94
CA GLN A 470 19.57 22.86 -10.93
C GLN A 470 20.68 22.56 -11.93
N SER A 471 21.71 21.85 -11.49
CA SER A 471 22.83 21.44 -12.34
C SER A 471 22.38 20.48 -13.45
N TYR A 472 23.09 20.49 -14.59
CA TYR A 472 22.87 19.54 -15.68
C TYR A 472 22.96 18.09 -15.21
N TRP A 473 23.85 17.79 -14.26
CA TRP A 473 23.99 16.45 -13.69
C TRP A 473 22.78 16.02 -12.87
N LEU A 474 22.18 16.93 -12.08
CA LEU A 474 20.96 16.63 -11.34
C LEU A 474 19.79 16.37 -12.30
N ARG A 475 19.63 17.20 -13.34
CA ARG A 475 18.62 17.01 -14.39
C ARG A 475 18.79 15.69 -15.13
N PHE A 476 20.04 15.31 -15.43
CA PHE A 476 20.35 13.99 -15.99
C PHE A 476 19.87 12.86 -15.08
N LYS A 477 20.20 12.90 -13.78
CA LYS A 477 19.73 11.88 -12.81
C LYS A 477 18.21 11.79 -12.74
N GLN A 478 17.52 12.93 -12.69
CA GLN A 478 16.05 12.97 -12.67
C GLN A 478 15.45 12.30 -13.93
N ASN A 479 15.94 12.68 -15.11
CA ASN A 479 15.47 12.11 -16.38
C ASN A 479 15.81 10.63 -16.53
N PHE A 480 16.99 10.22 -16.08
CA PHE A 480 17.41 8.81 -16.10
C PHE A 480 16.56 7.97 -15.15
N SER A 481 16.34 8.42 -13.92
CA SER A 481 15.52 7.69 -12.94
C SER A 481 14.08 7.48 -13.41
N ARG A 482 13.51 8.42 -14.19
CA ARG A 482 12.18 8.24 -14.80
C ARG A 482 12.10 7.01 -15.72
N LEU A 483 13.19 6.61 -16.36
CA LEU A 483 13.21 5.39 -17.19
C LEU A 483 12.99 4.12 -16.37
N LEU A 484 13.21 4.20 -15.05
CA LEU A 484 13.00 3.11 -14.12
C LEU A 484 11.58 3.12 -13.51
N SER A 485 10.76 4.15 -13.74
CA SER A 485 9.42 4.27 -13.15
C SER A 485 8.57 2.98 -13.22
N PRO A 486 8.54 2.19 -14.31
CA PRO A 486 7.72 0.98 -14.38
C PRO A 486 8.11 -0.13 -13.37
N ILE A 487 9.29 -0.04 -12.76
CA ILE A 487 9.80 -1.01 -11.78
C ILE A 487 10.05 -0.38 -10.40
N LEU A 488 9.86 0.94 -10.25
CA LEU A 488 10.05 1.68 -9.00
C LEU A 488 8.77 1.69 -8.18
#